data_AF-A0A6H9YTD1-F1
#
_entry.id   AF-A0A6H9YTD1-F1
#
_cell.length_a   1.000
_cell.length_b   1.000
_cell.length_c   1.000
_cell.angle_alpha   90.00
_cell.angle_beta   90.00
_cell.angle_gamma   90.00
#
_symmetry.space_group_name_H-M   'P 1'
#
loop_
_entity.id
_entity.type
_entity.pdbx_description
1 polymer ?
#
loop_
_entity_poly.entity_id
_entity_poly.type
_entity_poly.pdbx_seq_one_letter_code
_entity_poly.pdbx_strand_id
1 'polypeptide(L)'
;MININTAPVPPLRLALDLAANGWHVFPLNPRDKRPLANCLDCRDNPTCSTGDYRGCPCLPDGQWCHGVRAATTNPDHITTWWRRVPGAVPAIATGPSRLILIDLDTHTDQPPPDPATQLLPGIRLTPDQVPGGLDTVRDGADVLRLLAHLRGRPHPWPAGPEHQPVSVVTPSSGRHLWYRAPDLPDGVRLRQALGELGWQIDIKAAWSYGIAPGATTPAGTYTIRAGTPVSPGQMPDWLTREILRVIQPPPRPPAPPPTPAPPSQQQRAAAYLTTVIERGTTELATLTDGRKTALSALAFKAGGLLTWAGLNYDHIHHQLVNAGIAAGLDERAADRIVHRALTNGLARPLPEPRSRAAEHTR
;
A
#
# COMPACT_ATOMS: atom_id res chain seq x y z
N MET A 1 -14.38 -36.68 2.85
CA MET A 1 -13.47 -36.52 1.69
C MET A 1 -14.10 -35.51 0.75
N ILE A 2 -13.58 -34.27 0.67
CA ILE A 2 -14.10 -33.26 -0.23
C ILE A 2 -13.45 -33.48 -1.60
N ASN A 3 -14.31 -33.71 -2.59
CA ASN A 3 -13.98 -34.11 -3.94
C ASN A 3 -13.21 -33.01 -4.68
N ILE A 4 -12.11 -33.37 -5.35
CA ILE A 4 -11.14 -32.44 -5.98
C ILE A 4 -11.63 -31.87 -7.33
N ASN A 5 -12.94 -31.88 -7.56
CA ASN A 5 -13.56 -31.59 -8.86
C ASN A 5 -14.78 -30.66 -8.71
N THR A 6 -14.70 -29.63 -7.86
CA THR A 6 -15.71 -28.58 -7.83
C THR A 6 -15.44 -27.58 -8.95
N ALA A 7 -16.37 -27.52 -9.91
CA ALA A 7 -16.39 -26.48 -10.93
C ALA A 7 -16.21 -25.08 -10.30
N PRO A 8 -15.58 -24.12 -11.00
CA PRO A 8 -15.38 -22.78 -10.47
C PRO A 8 -16.72 -22.17 -10.06
N VAL A 9 -16.79 -21.69 -8.81
CA VAL A 9 -17.99 -21.03 -8.29
C VAL A 9 -18.21 -19.75 -9.08
N PRO A 10 -19.42 -19.50 -9.61
CA PRO A 10 -19.71 -18.26 -10.33
C PRO A 10 -19.33 -17.03 -9.48
N PRO A 11 -18.66 -16.00 -10.04
CA PRO A 11 -18.16 -14.85 -9.29
C PRO A 11 -19.22 -14.15 -8.42
N LEU A 12 -20.44 -13.98 -8.92
CA LEU A 12 -21.56 -13.42 -8.14
C LEU A 12 -21.90 -14.29 -6.93
N ARG A 13 -21.98 -15.62 -7.12
CA ARG A 13 -22.32 -16.53 -6.03
C ARG A 13 -21.27 -16.46 -4.93
N LEU A 14 -20.00 -16.49 -5.31
CA LEU A 14 -18.89 -16.34 -4.38
C LEU A 14 -18.94 -15.00 -3.63
N ALA A 15 -19.18 -13.89 -4.34
CA ALA A 15 -19.31 -12.57 -3.74
C ALA A 15 -20.44 -12.51 -2.70
N LEU A 16 -21.62 -13.06 -3.02
CA LEU A 16 -22.76 -13.12 -2.10
C LEU A 16 -22.48 -14.01 -0.88
N ASP A 17 -21.88 -15.19 -1.09
CA ASP A 17 -21.55 -16.11 0.01
C ASP A 17 -20.52 -15.47 0.97
N LEU A 18 -19.52 -14.73 0.47
CA LEU A 18 -18.55 -14.02 1.30
C LEU A 18 -19.17 -12.81 2.01
N ALA A 19 -20.04 -12.07 1.32
CA ALA A 19 -20.78 -10.96 1.93
C ALA A 19 -21.71 -11.41 3.07
N ALA A 20 -22.33 -12.58 2.94
CA ALA A 20 -23.12 -13.19 4.00
C ALA A 20 -22.29 -13.53 5.25
N ASN A 21 -20.98 -13.71 5.10
CA ASN A 21 -20.02 -13.87 6.22
C ASN A 21 -19.52 -12.52 6.78
N GLY A 22 -20.11 -11.40 6.37
CA GLY A 22 -19.72 -10.06 6.79
C GLY A 22 -18.49 -9.49 6.09
N TRP A 23 -17.96 -10.17 5.06
CA TRP A 23 -16.83 -9.68 4.31
C TRP A 23 -17.28 -8.65 3.27
N HIS A 24 -16.70 -7.46 3.29
CA HIS A 24 -17.05 -6.40 2.36
C HIS A 24 -16.41 -6.67 1.00
N VAL A 25 -17.25 -6.95 0.01
CA VAL A 25 -16.85 -7.35 -1.34
C VAL A 25 -16.94 -6.16 -2.28
N PHE A 26 -16.07 -6.14 -3.30
CA PHE A 26 -16.17 -5.26 -4.45
C PHE A 26 -15.56 -5.92 -5.71
N PRO A 27 -15.93 -5.48 -6.91
CA PRO A 27 -15.46 -6.10 -8.16
C PRO A 27 -14.11 -5.54 -8.62
N LEU A 28 -13.23 -6.43 -9.09
CA LEU A 28 -12.02 -6.07 -9.83
C LEU A 28 -12.18 -6.32 -11.33
N ASN A 29 -11.44 -5.55 -12.12
CA ASN A 29 -11.25 -5.81 -13.54
C ASN A 29 -10.51 -7.16 -13.71
N PRO A 30 -11.04 -8.11 -14.51
CA PRO A 30 -10.44 -9.44 -14.67
C PRO A 30 -9.06 -9.44 -15.33
N ARG A 31 -8.72 -8.38 -16.08
CA ARG A 31 -7.47 -8.29 -16.84
C ARG A 31 -6.29 -7.89 -15.98
N ASP A 32 -6.45 -6.81 -15.19
CA ASP A 32 -5.36 -6.19 -14.44
C ASP A 32 -5.53 -6.26 -12.92
N LYS A 33 -6.63 -6.87 -12.44
CA LYS A 33 -6.95 -7.05 -11.01
C LYS A 33 -7.03 -5.73 -10.24
N ARG A 34 -7.28 -4.62 -10.94
CA ARG A 34 -7.54 -3.31 -10.30
C ARG A 34 -9.03 -3.15 -9.99
N PRO A 35 -9.40 -2.38 -8.96
CA PRO A 35 -10.81 -2.14 -8.66
C PRO A 35 -11.52 -1.55 -9.86
N LEU A 36 -12.72 -2.05 -10.16
CA LEU A 36 -13.63 -1.27 -11.00
C LEU A 36 -13.96 0.00 -10.21
N ALA A 37 -13.70 1.15 -10.81
CA ALA A 37 -13.81 2.45 -10.16
C ALA A 37 -14.12 3.55 -11.20
N ASN A 38 -14.53 4.71 -10.69
CA ASN A 38 -14.81 5.97 -11.34
C ASN A 38 -15.85 5.89 -12.48
N CYS A 39 -17.10 6.24 -12.18
CA CYS A 39 -18.05 6.59 -13.24
C CYS A 39 -17.52 7.78 -14.06
N LEU A 40 -18.11 8.05 -15.23
CA LEU A 40 -17.65 9.14 -16.11
C LEU A 40 -17.58 10.48 -15.35
N ASP A 41 -18.61 10.80 -14.57
CA ASP A 41 -18.64 12.04 -13.78
C ASP A 41 -17.54 12.11 -12.72
N CYS A 42 -17.28 11.02 -11.99
CA CYS A 42 -16.24 10.98 -10.97
C CYS A 42 -14.83 10.90 -11.55
N ARG A 43 -14.68 10.31 -12.74
CA ARG A 43 -13.42 10.31 -13.49
C ARG A 43 -13.07 11.73 -13.93
N ASP A 44 -14.06 12.49 -14.36
CA ASP A 44 -13.88 13.83 -14.92
C ASP A 44 -13.99 14.92 -13.82
N ASN A 45 -14.44 14.56 -12.61
CA ASN A 45 -14.45 15.39 -11.41
C ASN A 45 -13.37 14.94 -10.39
N PRO A 46 -12.15 15.50 -10.44
CA PRO A 46 -11.07 15.12 -9.53
C PRO A 46 -11.38 15.40 -8.05
N THR A 47 -12.27 16.36 -7.75
CA THR A 47 -12.65 16.70 -6.36
C THR A 47 -13.41 15.59 -5.65
N CYS A 48 -14.13 14.75 -6.43
CA CYS A 48 -14.82 13.57 -5.93
C CYS A 48 -13.86 12.53 -5.32
N SER A 49 -12.56 12.59 -5.67
CA SER A 49 -11.52 11.70 -5.16
C SER A 49 -10.53 12.34 -4.18
N THR A 50 -10.50 13.67 -4.06
CA THR A 50 -9.55 14.41 -3.21
C THR A 50 -10.14 14.90 -1.89
N GLY A 51 -11.48 14.96 -1.77
CA GLY A 51 -12.19 15.27 -0.52
C GLY A 51 -12.55 14.04 0.32
N ASP A 52 -13.67 14.11 1.05
CA ASP A 52 -14.26 12.94 1.69
C ASP A 52 -15.13 12.18 0.68
N TYR A 53 -14.59 11.09 0.12
CA TYR A 53 -15.29 10.24 -0.85
C TYR A 53 -16.67 9.77 -0.36
N ARG A 54 -16.93 9.78 0.96
CA ARG A 54 -18.23 9.45 1.56
C ARG A 54 -19.35 10.41 1.14
N GLY A 55 -19.00 11.64 0.77
CA GLY A 55 -19.95 12.61 0.23
C GLY A 55 -20.34 12.36 -1.23
N CYS A 56 -19.71 11.40 -1.91
CA CYS A 56 -20.06 11.07 -3.28
C CYS A 56 -21.45 10.39 -3.34
N PRO A 57 -22.40 10.90 -4.14
CA PRO A 57 -23.74 10.30 -4.28
C PRO A 57 -23.69 8.89 -4.88
N CYS A 58 -22.63 8.53 -5.61
CA CYS A 58 -22.48 7.19 -6.16
C CYS A 58 -22.38 6.09 -5.07
N LEU A 59 -21.92 6.42 -3.86
CA LEU A 59 -21.84 5.44 -2.78
C LEU A 59 -23.21 5.04 -2.20
N PRO A 60 -24.08 5.97 -1.75
CA PRO A 60 -25.44 5.61 -1.33
C PRO A 60 -26.26 4.99 -2.47
N ASP A 61 -26.00 5.37 -3.72
CA ASP A 61 -26.62 4.74 -4.92
C ASP A 61 -26.07 3.34 -5.23
N GLY A 62 -25.18 2.81 -4.39
CA GLY A 62 -24.65 1.46 -4.51
C GLY A 62 -23.77 1.25 -5.74
N GLN A 63 -23.05 2.27 -6.21
CA GLN A 63 -22.10 2.14 -7.32
C GLN A 63 -20.70 1.77 -6.80
N TRP A 64 -19.93 0.99 -7.58
CA TRP A 64 -18.53 0.65 -7.26
C TRP A 64 -17.54 1.81 -7.46
N CYS A 65 -18.01 3.05 -7.62
CA CYS A 65 -17.24 4.20 -8.12
C CYS A 65 -15.90 4.44 -7.39
N HIS A 66 -15.81 4.16 -6.10
CA HIS A 66 -14.57 4.34 -5.34
C HIS A 66 -13.82 3.03 -5.04
N GLY A 67 -14.05 1.99 -5.84
CA GLY A 67 -13.36 0.70 -5.75
C GLY A 67 -13.49 0.09 -4.36
N VAL A 68 -12.35 -0.17 -3.70
CA VAL A 68 -12.30 -0.70 -2.33
C VAL A 68 -13.10 0.12 -1.32
N ARG A 69 -13.25 1.43 -1.54
CA ARG A 69 -14.02 2.32 -0.67
C ARG A 69 -15.53 2.13 -0.79
N ALA A 70 -15.98 1.55 -1.90
CA ALA A 70 -17.38 1.19 -2.14
C ALA A 70 -17.70 -0.24 -1.68
N ALA A 71 -16.71 -1.00 -1.18
CA ALA A 71 -16.93 -2.38 -0.77
C ALA A 71 -18.07 -2.52 0.23
N THR A 72 -18.89 -3.55 0.05
CA THR A 72 -20.18 -3.67 0.76
C THR A 72 -20.51 -5.12 1.05
N THR A 73 -21.43 -5.32 1.99
CA THR A 73 -22.11 -6.60 2.24
C THR A 73 -23.54 -6.61 1.71
N ASN A 74 -24.03 -5.50 1.12
CA ASN A 74 -25.40 -5.40 0.61
C ASN A 74 -25.58 -6.31 -0.63
N PRO A 75 -26.44 -7.35 -0.56
CA PRO A 75 -26.63 -8.30 -1.66
C PRO A 75 -27.20 -7.66 -2.94
N ASP A 76 -27.98 -6.59 -2.84
CA ASP A 76 -28.58 -5.92 -3.99
C ASP A 76 -27.54 -5.14 -4.80
N HIS A 77 -26.62 -4.46 -4.10
CA HIS A 77 -25.48 -3.78 -4.73
C HIS A 77 -24.57 -4.79 -5.43
N ILE A 78 -24.22 -5.87 -4.74
CA ILE A 78 -23.37 -6.95 -5.27
C ILE A 78 -24.03 -7.59 -6.50
N THR A 79 -25.32 -7.93 -6.42
CA THR A 79 -26.06 -8.50 -7.55
C THR A 79 -26.09 -7.55 -8.75
N THR A 80 -26.35 -6.26 -8.50
CA THR A 80 -26.35 -5.24 -9.56
C THR A 80 -24.99 -5.11 -10.23
N TRP A 81 -23.90 -5.16 -9.46
CA TRP A 81 -22.55 -5.07 -10.00
C TRP A 81 -22.20 -6.23 -10.93
N TRP A 82 -22.44 -7.46 -10.49
CA TRP A 82 -22.12 -8.63 -11.31
C TRP A 82 -23.11 -8.86 -12.45
N ARG A 83 -24.33 -8.30 -12.41
CA ARG A 83 -25.17 -8.22 -13.61
C ARG A 83 -24.55 -7.34 -14.70
N ARG A 84 -23.91 -6.23 -14.31
CA ARG A 84 -23.25 -5.30 -15.25
C ARG A 84 -21.92 -5.84 -15.77
N VAL A 85 -21.13 -6.50 -14.91
CA VAL A 85 -19.83 -7.10 -15.29
C VAL A 85 -19.75 -8.54 -14.76
N PRO A 86 -20.36 -9.52 -15.44
CA PRO A 86 -20.43 -10.91 -14.96
C PRO A 86 -19.08 -11.57 -14.71
N GLY A 87 -18.06 -11.17 -15.48
CA GLY A 87 -16.70 -11.69 -15.36
C GLY A 87 -15.85 -11.06 -14.26
N ALA A 88 -16.34 -10.03 -13.55
CA ALA A 88 -15.55 -9.31 -12.54
C ALA A 88 -15.04 -10.26 -11.44
N VAL A 89 -13.79 -10.07 -11.02
CA VAL A 89 -13.16 -10.90 -9.99
C VAL A 89 -13.53 -10.34 -8.61
N PRO A 90 -14.11 -11.14 -7.70
CA PRO A 90 -14.43 -10.68 -6.34
C PRO A 90 -13.16 -10.38 -5.55
N ALA A 91 -13.15 -9.23 -4.85
CA ALA A 91 -12.11 -8.85 -3.90
C ALA A 91 -12.69 -8.39 -2.58
N ILE A 92 -11.88 -8.49 -1.52
CA ILE A 92 -12.27 -8.23 -0.14
C ILE A 92 -11.53 -7.02 0.38
N ALA A 93 -12.28 -6.03 0.87
CA ALA A 93 -11.72 -4.89 1.58
C ALA A 93 -11.37 -5.31 3.01
N THR A 94 -10.09 -5.24 3.36
CA THR A 94 -9.56 -5.83 4.62
C THR A 94 -10.15 -5.15 5.86
N GLY A 95 -10.01 -3.83 5.98
CA GLY A 95 -10.47 -3.04 7.13
C GLY A 95 -11.98 -3.13 7.37
N PRO A 96 -12.85 -2.84 6.38
CA PRO A 96 -14.29 -2.98 6.55
C PRO A 96 -14.73 -4.40 6.93
N SER A 97 -14.00 -5.43 6.46
CA SER A 97 -14.24 -6.83 6.83
C SER A 97 -13.67 -7.22 8.19
N ARG A 98 -12.99 -6.30 8.91
CA ARG A 98 -12.21 -6.59 10.13
C ARG A 98 -11.21 -7.73 9.94
N LEU A 99 -10.50 -7.70 8.81
CA LEU A 99 -9.47 -8.68 8.46
C LEU A 99 -8.11 -8.02 8.30
N ILE A 100 -7.07 -8.82 8.51
CA ILE A 100 -5.72 -8.58 8.01
C ILE A 100 -5.37 -9.70 7.05
N LEU A 101 -4.82 -9.33 5.89
CA LEU A 101 -4.26 -10.27 4.94
C LEU A 101 -2.73 -10.19 5.00
N ILE A 102 -2.10 -11.33 5.23
CA ILE A 102 -0.67 -11.54 5.02
C ILE A 102 -0.52 -12.23 3.66
N ASP A 103 0.09 -11.54 2.71
CA ASP A 103 0.34 -12.00 1.36
C ASP A 103 1.81 -12.43 1.24
N LEU A 104 2.01 -13.74 1.04
CA LEU A 104 3.32 -14.38 0.98
C LEU A 104 3.62 -14.68 -0.49
N ASP A 105 4.47 -13.84 -1.07
CA ASP A 105 4.77 -13.88 -2.49
C ASP A 105 5.93 -14.82 -2.83
N THR A 106 5.92 -15.24 -4.08
CA THR A 106 6.95 -16.05 -4.77
C THR A 106 7.42 -15.34 -6.05
N HIS A 107 7.46 -14.00 -6.02
CA HIS A 107 7.70 -13.17 -7.21
C HIS A 107 9.07 -13.40 -7.86
N THR A 108 10.08 -13.73 -7.05
CA THR A 108 11.40 -14.14 -7.49
C THR A 108 11.98 -15.13 -6.51
N ASP A 109 12.83 -16.03 -7.04
CA ASP A 109 13.67 -16.95 -6.29
C ASP A 109 15.07 -16.37 -6.02
N GLN A 110 15.37 -15.19 -6.56
CA GLN A 110 16.63 -14.50 -6.31
C GLN A 110 16.55 -13.75 -4.98
N PRO A 111 17.37 -14.12 -3.98
CA PRO A 111 17.38 -13.41 -2.71
C PRO A 111 17.87 -11.97 -2.89
N PRO A 112 17.54 -11.08 -1.96
CA PRO A 112 17.97 -9.69 -2.03
C PRO A 112 19.52 -9.58 -1.93
N PRO A 113 20.16 -8.52 -2.46
CA PRO A 113 21.63 -8.42 -2.52
C PRO A 113 22.37 -8.56 -1.18
N ASP A 114 21.74 -8.15 -0.08
CA ASP A 114 22.24 -8.38 1.29
C ASP A 114 21.18 -9.12 2.12
N PRO A 115 21.09 -10.47 1.98
CA PRO A 115 20.07 -11.26 2.68
C PRO A 115 20.14 -11.12 4.20
N ALA A 116 21.34 -10.86 4.75
CA ALA A 116 21.53 -10.73 6.19
C ALA A 116 20.80 -9.51 6.79
N THR A 117 20.52 -8.47 5.99
CA THR A 117 19.81 -7.27 6.45
C THR A 117 18.47 -7.05 5.75
N GLN A 118 18.25 -7.67 4.59
CA GLN A 118 17.11 -7.38 3.72
C GLN A 118 16.00 -8.46 3.77
N LEU A 119 16.28 -9.68 4.23
CA LEU A 119 15.24 -10.70 4.38
C LEU A 119 14.20 -10.30 5.46
N LEU A 120 14.65 -9.72 6.57
CA LEU A 120 13.81 -9.24 7.66
C LEU A 120 14.21 -7.81 8.04
N PRO A 121 13.63 -6.78 7.39
CA PRO A 121 13.97 -5.38 7.68
C PRO A 121 13.86 -5.04 9.17
N GLY A 122 14.97 -4.55 9.73
CA GLY A 122 15.10 -4.24 11.16
C GLY A 122 15.60 -5.38 12.04
N ILE A 123 15.86 -6.56 11.48
CA ILE A 123 16.49 -7.71 12.15
C ILE A 123 17.73 -8.11 11.35
N ARG A 124 18.92 -7.85 11.91
CA ARG A 124 20.16 -8.32 11.29
C ARG A 124 20.34 -9.80 11.61
N LEU A 125 20.38 -10.63 10.57
CA LEU A 125 20.59 -12.06 10.66
C LEU A 125 22.09 -12.38 10.73
N THR A 126 22.42 -13.35 11.57
CA THR A 126 23.72 -14.04 11.53
C THR A 126 23.54 -15.44 10.93
N PRO A 127 24.57 -16.04 10.29
CA PRO A 127 24.43 -17.32 9.60
C PRO A 127 23.91 -18.47 10.49
N ASP A 128 24.25 -18.48 11.78
CA ASP A 128 23.80 -19.45 12.77
C ASP A 128 22.31 -19.35 13.12
N GLN A 129 21.67 -18.22 12.80
CA GLN A 129 20.25 -17.98 13.05
C GLN A 129 19.34 -18.46 11.91
N VAL A 130 19.91 -18.90 10.79
CA VAL A 130 19.16 -19.32 9.61
C VAL A 130 19.35 -20.82 9.42
N PRO A 131 18.35 -21.66 9.79
CA PRO A 131 18.44 -23.10 9.62
C PRO A 131 18.75 -23.48 8.17
N GLY A 132 19.91 -24.11 7.95
CA GLY A 132 20.36 -24.52 6.63
C GLY A 132 21.07 -23.45 5.79
N GLY A 133 21.17 -22.20 6.28
CA GLY A 133 21.85 -21.10 5.58
C GLY A 133 20.90 -20.14 4.86
N LEU A 134 21.39 -18.94 4.55
CA LEU A 134 20.62 -17.85 3.92
C LEU A 134 20.09 -18.23 2.52
N ASP A 135 20.79 -19.10 1.81
CA ASP A 135 20.45 -19.65 0.49
C ASP A 135 19.24 -20.58 0.51
N THR A 136 18.79 -21.01 1.70
CA THR A 136 17.57 -21.84 1.83
C THR A 136 16.28 -21.04 1.80
N VAL A 137 16.33 -19.72 1.96
CA VAL A 137 15.16 -18.84 2.00
C VAL A 137 14.79 -18.40 0.60
N ARG A 138 13.67 -18.90 0.07
CA ARG A 138 13.31 -18.73 -1.36
C ARG A 138 12.13 -17.82 -1.60
N ASP A 139 11.25 -17.66 -0.62
CA ASP A 139 10.01 -16.93 -0.78
C ASP A 139 9.50 -16.31 0.52
N GLY A 140 8.37 -15.59 0.45
CA GLY A 140 7.77 -14.96 1.62
C GLY A 140 7.33 -15.97 2.69
N ALA A 141 7.00 -17.21 2.31
CA ALA A 141 6.65 -18.25 3.26
C ALA A 141 7.87 -18.73 4.06
N ASP A 142 9.03 -18.87 3.41
CA ASP A 142 10.30 -19.16 4.10
C ASP A 142 10.73 -18.00 4.99
N VAL A 143 10.58 -16.75 4.55
CA VAL A 143 10.85 -15.57 5.39
C VAL A 143 9.97 -15.56 6.63
N LEU A 144 8.68 -15.88 6.52
CA LEU A 144 7.80 -15.95 7.68
C LEU A 144 8.13 -17.15 8.59
N ARG A 145 8.56 -18.29 8.04
CA ARG A 145 9.10 -19.42 8.82
C ARG A 145 10.35 -19.02 9.59
N LEU A 146 11.28 -18.31 8.96
CA LEU A 146 12.47 -17.79 9.59
C LEU A 146 12.11 -16.83 10.74
N LEU A 147 11.20 -15.88 10.50
CA LEU A 147 10.73 -14.99 11.57
C LEU A 147 10.11 -15.76 12.73
N ALA A 148 9.30 -16.78 12.45
CA ALA A 148 8.73 -17.65 13.49
C ALA A 148 9.82 -18.37 14.30
N HIS A 149 10.84 -18.91 13.61
CA HIS A 149 11.99 -19.57 14.24
C HIS A 149 12.76 -18.61 15.17
N LEU A 150 13.06 -17.39 14.71
CA LEU A 150 13.72 -16.35 15.52
C LEU A 150 12.89 -15.91 16.74
N ARG A 151 11.58 -16.14 16.71
CA ARG A 151 10.67 -15.89 17.84
C ARG A 151 10.39 -17.14 18.68
N GLY A 152 11.14 -18.23 18.47
CA GLY A 152 11.00 -19.50 19.19
C GLY A 152 9.66 -20.19 18.93
N ARG A 153 9.08 -20.00 17.74
CA ARG A 153 7.77 -20.55 17.37
C ARG A 153 7.94 -21.71 16.39
N PRO A 154 7.26 -22.85 16.61
CA PRO A 154 7.41 -24.03 15.76
C PRO A 154 6.75 -23.86 14.39
N HIS A 155 5.74 -22.99 14.28
CA HIS A 155 4.99 -22.78 13.05
C HIS A 155 4.71 -21.29 12.79
N PRO A 156 4.85 -20.83 11.53
CA PRO A 156 4.59 -19.44 11.16
C PRO A 156 3.10 -19.05 11.14
N TRP A 157 2.21 -20.00 10.92
CA TRP A 157 0.75 -19.84 11.02
C TRP A 157 0.15 -21.12 11.62
N PRO A 158 -0.22 -21.13 12.91
CA PRO A 158 -0.70 -22.34 13.58
C PRO A 158 -2.00 -22.87 12.97
N ALA A 159 -2.18 -24.19 12.99
CA ALA A 159 -3.39 -24.85 12.46
C ALA A 159 -4.48 -25.07 13.52
N GLY A 160 -4.24 -24.66 14.78
CA GLY A 160 -5.22 -24.80 15.86
C GLY A 160 -6.48 -23.96 15.59
N PRO A 161 -7.67 -24.39 16.04
CA PRO A 161 -8.95 -23.81 15.63
C PRO A 161 -9.09 -22.32 15.94
N GLU A 162 -8.50 -21.84 17.03
CA GLU A 162 -8.49 -20.42 17.40
C GLU A 162 -7.61 -19.56 16.48
N HIS A 163 -6.50 -20.13 15.98
CA HIS A 163 -5.46 -19.42 15.25
C HIS A 163 -5.36 -19.79 13.78
N GLN A 164 -6.24 -20.65 13.27
CA GLN A 164 -6.16 -21.12 11.89
C GLN A 164 -6.63 -20.01 10.92
N PRO A 165 -5.75 -19.47 10.06
CA PRO A 165 -6.18 -18.51 9.04
C PRO A 165 -7.00 -19.19 7.95
N VAL A 166 -7.74 -18.40 7.18
CA VAL A 166 -8.14 -18.85 5.84
C VAL A 166 -6.88 -18.81 4.97
N SER A 167 -6.30 -19.98 4.73
CA SER A 167 -5.08 -20.11 3.95
C SER A 167 -5.42 -20.42 2.51
N VAL A 168 -4.95 -19.58 1.59
CA VAL A 168 -5.28 -19.66 0.17
C VAL A 168 -4.00 -19.71 -0.64
N VAL A 169 -3.88 -20.72 -1.51
CA VAL A 169 -2.79 -20.77 -2.49
C VAL A 169 -3.18 -19.92 -3.69
N THR A 170 -2.29 -19.01 -4.08
CA THR A 170 -2.51 -18.11 -5.21
C THR A 170 -2.08 -18.78 -6.52
N PRO A 171 -2.54 -18.28 -7.68
CA PRO A 171 -2.13 -18.84 -8.97
C PRO A 171 -0.62 -18.74 -9.25
N SER A 172 0.08 -17.79 -8.62
CA SER A 172 1.54 -17.65 -8.72
C SER A 172 2.30 -18.58 -7.77
N SER A 173 1.62 -19.54 -7.11
CA SER A 173 2.16 -20.42 -6.05
C SER A 173 2.48 -19.72 -4.72
N GLY A 174 2.20 -18.42 -4.60
CA GLY A 174 2.21 -17.71 -3.32
C GLY A 174 1.07 -18.13 -2.39
N ARG A 175 0.95 -17.46 -1.25
CA ARG A 175 -0.05 -17.79 -0.23
C ARG A 175 -0.62 -16.55 0.45
N HIS A 176 -1.94 -16.44 0.43
CA HIS A 176 -2.66 -15.50 1.29
C HIS A 176 -3.02 -16.18 2.61
N LEU A 177 -2.83 -15.48 3.72
CA LEU A 177 -3.34 -15.84 5.04
C LEU A 177 -4.28 -14.74 5.52
N TRP A 178 -5.57 -15.05 5.57
CA TRP A 178 -6.59 -14.13 6.08
C TRP A 178 -6.85 -14.42 7.56
N TYR A 179 -6.61 -13.42 8.39
CA TYR A 179 -6.89 -13.47 9.83
C TYR A 179 -7.92 -12.43 10.21
N ARG A 180 -8.62 -12.67 11.31
CA ARG A 180 -9.35 -11.62 12.01
C ARG A 180 -8.37 -10.53 12.44
N ALA A 181 -8.70 -9.28 12.15
CA ALA A 181 -7.94 -8.14 12.65
C ALA A 181 -8.04 -8.09 14.19
N PRO A 182 -6.97 -7.72 14.91
CA PRO A 182 -7.02 -7.58 16.35
C PRO A 182 -7.96 -6.44 16.74
N ASP A 183 -8.59 -6.57 17.90
CA ASP A 183 -9.35 -5.48 18.51
C ASP A 183 -8.36 -4.42 19.03
N LEU A 184 -8.42 -3.23 18.46
CA LEU A 184 -7.54 -2.11 18.80
C LEU A 184 -8.35 -0.98 19.45
N PRO A 185 -7.73 -0.19 20.35
CA PRO A 185 -8.37 1.00 20.89
C PRO A 185 -8.83 1.98 19.80
N ASP A 186 -9.87 2.75 20.11
CA ASP A 186 -10.39 3.77 19.20
C ASP A 186 -9.30 4.78 18.81
N GLY A 187 -9.32 5.18 17.53
CA GLY A 187 -8.38 6.14 16.97
C GLY A 187 -7.03 5.57 16.53
N VAL A 188 -6.73 4.29 16.81
CA VAL A 188 -5.54 3.63 16.25
C VAL A 188 -5.67 3.53 14.74
N ARG A 189 -4.80 4.25 14.02
CA ARG A 189 -4.76 4.22 12.56
C ARG A 189 -3.90 3.07 12.08
N LEU A 190 -4.46 2.26 11.19
CA LEU A 190 -3.71 1.22 10.48
C LEU A 190 -3.41 1.65 9.04
N ARG A 191 -2.32 1.13 8.49
CA ARG A 191 -1.95 1.23 7.07
C ARG A 191 -1.55 -0.15 6.54
N GLN A 192 -1.47 -0.28 5.22
CA GLN A 192 -0.77 -1.41 4.63
C GLN A 192 0.75 -1.26 4.82
N ALA A 193 1.46 -2.39 4.78
CA ALA A 193 2.91 -2.46 4.82
C ALA A 193 3.39 -3.40 3.71
N LEU A 194 4.34 -2.97 2.88
CA LEU A 194 4.74 -3.73 1.68
C LEU A 194 6.22 -4.09 1.77
N GLY A 195 6.52 -5.38 1.95
CA GLY A 195 7.87 -5.88 2.21
C GLY A 195 8.51 -5.42 3.52
N GLU A 196 7.79 -4.68 4.38
CA GLU A 196 8.35 -4.08 5.60
C GLU A 196 8.45 -5.09 6.76
N LEU A 197 7.62 -6.14 6.74
CA LEU A 197 7.73 -7.24 7.71
C LEU A 197 8.87 -8.18 7.33
N GLY A 198 9.01 -8.44 6.04
CA GLY A 198 10.00 -9.34 5.46
C GLY A 198 9.95 -9.32 3.94
N TRP A 199 11.04 -9.75 3.32
CA TRP A 199 11.13 -9.90 1.87
C TRP A 199 10.01 -10.80 1.34
N GLN A 200 9.32 -10.35 0.29
CA GLN A 200 8.13 -10.99 -0.30
C GLN A 200 6.97 -11.22 0.68
N ILE A 201 6.86 -10.40 1.73
CA ILE A 201 5.71 -10.38 2.64
C ILE A 201 5.03 -9.03 2.60
N ASP A 202 3.80 -9.02 2.09
CA ASP A 202 2.93 -7.85 2.07
C ASP A 202 1.83 -7.99 3.13
N ILE A 203 1.59 -6.93 3.91
CA ILE A 203 0.47 -6.86 4.86
C ILE A 203 -0.58 -5.90 4.33
N LYS A 204 -1.75 -6.44 3.97
CA LYS A 204 -2.91 -5.66 3.55
C LYS A 204 -3.84 -5.46 4.75
N ALA A 205 -4.01 -4.20 5.13
CA ALA A 205 -4.87 -3.75 6.23
C ALA A 205 -5.55 -2.42 5.87
N ALA A 206 -6.43 -1.93 6.76
CA ALA A 206 -7.21 -0.71 6.56
C ALA A 206 -7.96 -0.72 5.23
N TRP A 207 -7.78 0.29 4.36
CA TRP A 207 -8.47 0.36 3.07
C TRP A 207 -7.70 -0.35 1.94
N SER A 208 -6.84 -1.30 2.28
CA SER A 208 -6.24 -2.23 1.33
C SER A 208 -7.15 -3.45 1.11
N TYR A 209 -6.81 -4.28 0.13
CA TYR A 209 -7.64 -5.40 -0.30
C TYR A 209 -6.81 -6.58 -0.81
N GLY A 210 -7.46 -7.73 -0.95
CA GLY A 210 -6.92 -8.89 -1.65
C GLY A 210 -8.00 -9.58 -2.49
N ILE A 211 -7.58 -10.39 -3.46
CA ILE A 211 -8.50 -11.22 -4.24
C ILE A 211 -9.14 -12.25 -3.32
N ALA A 212 -10.46 -12.42 -3.46
CA ALA A 212 -11.24 -13.24 -2.56
C ALA A 212 -10.80 -14.72 -2.57
N PRO A 213 -10.78 -15.40 -1.41
CA PRO A 213 -10.66 -16.85 -1.34
C PRO A 213 -11.72 -17.53 -2.21
N GLY A 214 -11.31 -18.45 -3.08
CA GLY A 214 -12.17 -19.13 -4.03
C GLY A 214 -12.34 -18.42 -5.38
N ALA A 215 -11.86 -17.18 -5.54
CA ALA A 215 -12.01 -16.45 -6.79
C ALA A 215 -11.12 -17.02 -7.90
N THR A 216 -11.63 -17.02 -9.13
CA THR A 216 -10.88 -17.40 -10.32
C THR A 216 -10.52 -16.16 -11.13
N THR A 217 -9.28 -16.10 -11.58
CA THR A 217 -8.77 -15.09 -12.52
C THR A 217 -8.26 -15.82 -13.77
N PRO A 218 -7.94 -15.11 -14.87
CA PRO A 218 -7.33 -15.74 -16.03
C PRO A 218 -6.03 -16.51 -15.73
N ALA A 219 -5.30 -16.11 -14.67
CA ALA A 219 -4.09 -16.80 -14.22
C ALA A 219 -4.36 -18.09 -13.44
N GLY A 220 -5.59 -18.29 -12.93
CA GLY A 220 -5.97 -19.45 -12.13
C GLY A 220 -6.83 -19.10 -10.91
N THR A 221 -7.09 -20.11 -10.09
CA THR A 221 -8.00 -20.04 -8.92
C THR A 221 -7.25 -19.84 -7.61
N TYR A 222 -7.70 -18.88 -6.81
CA TYR A 222 -7.27 -18.65 -5.43
C TYR A 222 -7.87 -19.74 -4.54
N THR A 223 -7.12 -20.82 -4.32
CA THR A 223 -7.68 -22.06 -3.76
C THR A 223 -7.48 -22.14 -2.24
N ILE A 224 -8.58 -22.24 -1.49
CA ILE A 224 -8.54 -22.45 -0.04
C ILE A 224 -7.92 -23.82 0.26
N ARG A 225 -6.90 -23.85 1.14
CA ARG A 225 -6.22 -25.07 1.60
C ARG A 225 -6.49 -25.38 3.07
N ALA A 226 -6.80 -24.38 3.88
CA ALA A 226 -7.12 -24.54 5.29
C ALA A 226 -7.98 -23.35 5.78
N GLY A 227 -8.67 -23.54 6.89
CA GLY A 227 -9.59 -22.56 7.45
C GLY A 227 -10.86 -22.37 6.61
N THR A 228 -11.72 -21.45 7.06
CA THR A 228 -12.97 -21.12 6.40
C THR A 228 -13.27 -19.62 6.50
N PRO A 229 -13.74 -18.96 5.43
CA PRO A 229 -14.19 -17.56 5.48
C PRO A 229 -15.26 -17.27 6.54
N VAL A 230 -16.03 -18.28 6.95
CA VAL A 230 -17.07 -18.16 7.99
C VAL A 230 -16.47 -17.77 9.34
N SER A 231 -15.29 -18.28 9.67
CA SER A 231 -14.64 -18.02 10.96
C SER A 231 -13.11 -18.02 10.82
N PRO A 232 -12.52 -16.93 10.33
CA PRO A 232 -11.08 -16.76 10.31
C PRO A 232 -10.54 -16.72 11.73
N GLY A 233 -9.46 -17.47 11.98
CA GLY A 233 -8.76 -17.45 13.27
C GLY A 233 -8.15 -16.09 13.60
N GLN A 234 -7.76 -15.93 14.85
CA GLN A 234 -7.01 -14.78 15.35
C GLN A 234 -5.51 -15.03 15.15
N MET A 235 -4.75 -13.99 14.84
CA MET A 235 -3.30 -14.11 14.81
C MET A 235 -2.78 -14.43 16.21
N PRO A 236 -1.84 -15.39 16.36
CA PRO A 236 -1.16 -15.60 17.64
C PRO A 236 -0.45 -14.33 18.11
N ASP A 237 -0.33 -14.12 19.43
CA ASP A 237 0.23 -12.90 20.03
C ASP A 237 1.59 -12.47 19.48
N TRP A 238 2.46 -13.43 19.15
CA TRP A 238 3.77 -13.12 18.59
C TRP A 238 3.66 -12.50 17.19
N LEU A 239 2.74 -13.01 16.36
CA LEU A 239 2.52 -12.56 15.00
C LEU A 239 1.78 -11.22 15.00
N THR A 240 0.80 -11.07 15.89
CA THR A 240 0.10 -9.80 16.14
C THR A 240 1.10 -8.68 16.47
N ARG A 241 2.06 -8.93 17.37
CA ARG A 241 3.09 -7.93 17.72
C ARG A 241 3.97 -7.54 16.53
N GLU A 242 4.44 -8.51 15.75
CA GLU A 242 5.27 -8.23 14.57
C GLU A 242 4.52 -7.46 13.49
N ILE A 243 3.26 -7.80 13.26
CA ILE A 243 2.43 -7.12 12.27
C ILE A 243 2.12 -5.70 12.71
N LEU A 244 1.68 -5.49 13.96
CA LEU A 244 1.35 -4.16 14.47
C LEU A 244 2.55 -3.19 14.39
N ARG A 245 3.78 -3.68 14.58
CA ARG A 245 5.00 -2.87 14.41
C ARG A 245 5.12 -2.23 13.02
N VAL A 246 4.65 -2.92 11.97
CA VAL A 246 4.80 -2.44 10.58
C VAL A 246 3.52 -1.78 10.05
N ILE A 247 2.34 -2.13 10.56
CA ILE A 247 1.07 -1.56 10.06
C ILE A 247 0.58 -0.34 10.84
N GLN A 248 1.18 -0.02 11.98
CA GLN A 248 0.93 1.25 12.65
C GLN A 248 1.87 2.32 12.09
N PRO A 249 1.39 3.55 11.82
CA PRO A 249 2.26 4.65 11.48
C PRO A 249 3.23 4.90 12.66
N PRO A 250 4.51 5.20 12.38
CA PRO A 250 5.43 5.56 13.45
C PRO A 250 4.88 6.77 14.21
N PRO A 251 5.09 6.85 15.53
CA PRO A 251 4.69 8.03 16.29
C PRO A 251 5.28 9.28 15.62
N ARG A 252 4.44 10.27 15.36
CA ARG A 252 4.88 11.54 14.77
C ARG A 252 5.93 12.12 15.71
N PRO A 253 7.18 12.38 15.25
CA PRO A 253 8.14 13.09 16.06
C PRO A 253 7.52 14.43 16.49
N PRO A 254 7.73 14.90 17.73
CA PRO A 254 7.31 16.24 18.11
C PRO A 254 7.88 17.22 17.08
N ALA A 255 7.02 18.10 16.56
CA ALA A 255 7.47 19.13 15.63
C ALA A 255 8.56 19.95 16.34
N PRO A 256 9.76 20.12 15.76
CA PRO A 256 10.74 21.00 16.35
C PRO A 256 10.13 22.41 16.43
N PRO A 257 10.41 23.16 17.51
CA PRO A 257 9.95 24.54 17.60
C PRO A 257 10.44 25.32 16.37
N PRO A 258 9.63 26.22 15.80
CA PRO A 258 10.07 27.03 14.67
C PRO A 258 11.21 27.92 15.14
N THR A 259 12.44 27.61 14.75
CA THR A 259 13.57 28.50 14.92
C THR A 259 13.58 29.45 13.72
N PRO A 260 13.32 30.76 13.88
CA PRO A 260 13.53 31.69 12.78
C PRO A 260 15.02 31.68 12.44
N ALA A 261 15.35 31.31 11.21
CA ALA A 261 16.71 31.45 10.72
C ALA A 261 17.05 32.95 10.69
N PRO A 262 18.29 33.37 11.03
CA PRO A 262 18.70 34.75 10.82
C PRO A 262 18.48 35.14 9.35
N PRO A 263 18.15 36.41 9.04
CA PRO A 263 17.70 36.85 7.72
C PRO A 263 18.69 36.48 6.59
N SER A 264 19.98 36.37 6.87
CA SER A 264 21.01 35.92 5.93
C SER A 264 20.98 34.41 5.62
N GLN A 265 20.53 33.58 6.57
CA GLN A 265 20.36 32.14 6.38
C GLN A 265 19.04 31.85 5.65
N GLN A 266 17.98 32.59 5.94
CA GLN A 266 16.70 32.46 5.23
C GLN A 266 16.82 32.84 3.74
N GLN A 267 17.56 33.91 3.43
CA GLN A 267 17.85 34.29 2.04
C GLN A 267 18.66 33.21 1.29
N ARG A 268 19.66 32.60 1.95
CA ARG A 268 20.43 31.47 1.38
C ARG A 268 19.55 30.23 1.18
N ALA A 269 18.64 29.96 2.11
CA ALA A 269 17.72 28.84 2.04
C ALA A 269 16.69 28.99 0.91
N ALA A 270 16.11 30.19 0.77
CA ALA A 270 15.27 30.55 -0.37
C ALA A 270 16.02 30.41 -1.70
N ALA A 271 17.23 30.97 -1.81
CA ALA A 271 18.04 30.86 -3.02
C ALA A 271 18.37 29.39 -3.37
N TYR A 272 18.70 28.56 -2.38
CA TYR A 272 18.93 27.14 -2.59
C TYR A 272 17.70 26.42 -3.15
N LEU A 273 16.53 26.62 -2.55
CA LEU A 273 15.29 26.00 -3.03
C LEU A 273 14.95 26.47 -4.44
N THR A 274 15.12 27.76 -4.74
CA THR A 274 14.98 28.29 -6.10
C THR A 274 15.91 27.58 -7.07
N THR A 275 17.20 27.41 -6.73
CA THR A 275 18.15 26.66 -7.58
C THR A 275 17.76 25.19 -7.77
N VAL A 276 17.24 24.53 -6.73
CA VAL A 276 16.74 23.15 -6.85
C VAL A 276 15.59 23.07 -7.84
N ILE A 277 14.65 24.02 -7.76
CA ILE A 277 13.51 24.09 -8.67
C ILE A 277 14.00 24.38 -10.08
N GLU A 278 14.80 25.42 -10.31
CA GLU A 278 15.33 25.79 -11.63
C GLU A 278 16.08 24.66 -12.33
N ARG A 279 16.97 23.96 -11.59
CA ARG A 279 17.68 22.79 -12.12
C ARG A 279 16.72 21.67 -12.47
N GLY A 280 15.79 21.35 -11.56
CA GLY A 280 14.80 20.31 -11.77
C GLY A 280 13.84 20.62 -12.92
N THR A 281 13.44 21.87 -13.11
CA THR A 281 12.58 22.29 -14.22
C THR A 281 13.32 22.26 -15.55
N THR A 282 14.61 22.62 -15.56
CA THR A 282 15.47 22.52 -16.75
C THR A 282 15.63 21.06 -17.16
N GLU A 283 15.94 20.17 -16.20
CA GLU A 283 16.03 18.73 -16.45
C GLU A 283 14.70 18.17 -16.97
N LEU A 284 13.60 18.50 -16.30
CA LEU A 284 12.25 18.07 -16.68
C LEU A 284 11.89 18.46 -18.12
N ALA A 285 12.28 19.66 -18.58
CA ALA A 285 12.02 20.13 -19.93
C ALA A 285 12.74 19.32 -21.02
N THR A 286 13.86 18.66 -20.70
CA THR A 286 14.62 17.85 -21.67
C THR A 286 14.08 16.42 -21.83
N LEU A 287 13.21 15.97 -20.92
CA LEU A 287 12.71 14.61 -20.91
C LEU A 287 11.67 14.37 -22.01
N THR A 288 11.79 13.24 -22.71
CA THR A 288 10.79 12.74 -23.67
C THR A 288 9.83 11.72 -23.04
N ASP A 289 10.28 11.03 -21.99
CA ASP A 289 9.50 10.10 -21.16
C ASP A 289 9.86 10.28 -19.67
N GLY A 290 9.05 9.75 -18.74
CA GLY A 290 9.33 9.78 -17.30
C GLY A 290 8.98 11.11 -16.61
N ARG A 291 8.44 12.09 -17.33
CA ARG A 291 8.11 13.45 -16.82
C ARG A 291 7.24 13.46 -15.57
N LYS A 292 6.26 12.57 -15.48
CA LYS A 292 5.37 12.46 -14.30
C LYS A 292 6.16 12.08 -13.04
N THR A 293 7.07 11.12 -13.17
CA THR A 293 7.93 10.66 -12.06
C THR A 293 8.93 11.74 -11.66
N ALA A 294 9.57 12.39 -12.63
CA ALA A 294 10.51 13.47 -12.40
C ALA A 294 9.85 14.69 -11.72
N LEU A 295 8.69 15.13 -12.21
CA LEU A 295 7.90 16.21 -11.60
C LEU A 295 7.47 15.86 -10.17
N SER A 296 7.01 14.62 -9.94
CA SER A 296 6.66 14.16 -8.59
C SER A 296 7.86 14.17 -7.64
N ALA A 297 9.04 13.75 -8.09
CA ALA A 297 10.25 13.75 -7.27
C ALA A 297 10.71 15.18 -6.93
N LEU A 298 10.68 16.09 -7.92
CA LEU A 298 11.01 17.50 -7.74
C LEU A 298 10.05 18.17 -6.74
N ALA A 299 8.74 17.97 -6.91
CA ALA A 299 7.72 18.52 -6.02
C ALA A 299 7.83 17.96 -4.59
N PHE A 300 8.11 16.66 -4.43
CA PHE A 300 8.35 16.08 -3.11
C PHE A 300 9.58 16.71 -2.43
N LYS A 301 10.68 16.86 -3.15
CA LYS A 301 11.90 17.50 -2.64
C LYS A 301 11.68 18.96 -2.27
N ALA A 302 10.97 19.72 -3.12
CA ALA A 302 10.62 21.10 -2.85
C ALA A 302 9.76 21.23 -1.59
N GLY A 303 8.77 20.34 -1.41
CA GLY A 303 7.91 20.31 -0.24
C GLY A 303 8.68 20.04 1.04
N GLY A 304 9.64 19.11 0.99
CA GLY A 304 10.51 18.81 2.14
C GLY A 304 11.43 19.97 2.56
N LEU A 305 11.77 20.87 1.64
CA LEU A 305 12.62 22.05 1.92
C LEU A 305 11.81 23.33 2.18
N LEU A 306 10.50 23.32 1.94
CA LEU A 306 9.66 24.52 1.88
C LEU A 306 9.67 25.31 3.20
N THR A 307 9.51 24.60 4.33
CA THR A 307 9.52 25.21 5.67
C THR A 307 10.87 25.83 6.01
N TRP A 308 11.98 25.18 5.63
CA TRP A 308 13.33 25.69 5.86
C TRP A 308 13.64 26.93 5.00
N ALA A 309 13.18 26.92 3.75
CA ALA A 309 13.34 28.05 2.83
C ALA A 309 12.42 29.24 3.17
N GLY A 310 11.36 29.02 3.96
CA GLY A 310 10.38 30.05 4.29
C GLY A 310 9.61 30.57 3.07
N LEU A 311 9.47 29.76 2.01
CA LEU A 311 8.77 30.13 0.79
C LEU A 311 7.29 29.72 0.85
N ASN A 312 6.45 30.47 0.13
CA ASN A 312 5.01 30.25 0.09
C ASN A 312 4.65 28.98 -0.73
N TYR A 313 3.78 28.14 -0.17
CA TYR A 313 3.32 26.90 -0.79
C TYR A 313 2.69 27.12 -2.17
N ASP A 314 1.73 28.05 -2.27
CA ASP A 314 0.97 28.30 -3.50
C ASP A 314 1.88 28.81 -4.62
N HIS A 315 2.89 29.61 -4.29
CA HIS A 315 3.89 30.09 -5.24
C HIS A 315 4.71 28.93 -5.83
N ILE A 316 5.24 28.04 -4.98
CA ILE A 316 6.01 26.87 -5.43
C ILE A 316 5.13 25.87 -6.18
N HIS A 317 3.89 25.70 -5.73
CA HIS A 317 2.89 24.87 -6.39
C HIS A 317 2.65 25.35 -7.83
N HIS A 318 2.29 26.63 -8.01
CA HIS A 318 2.09 27.21 -9.34
C HIS A 318 3.31 27.09 -10.24
N GLN A 319 4.51 27.35 -9.71
CA GLN A 319 5.75 27.27 -10.49
C GLN A 319 6.00 25.85 -11.02
N LEU A 320 5.80 24.83 -10.19
CA LEU A 320 6.01 23.43 -10.57
C LEU A 320 4.92 22.92 -11.52
N VAL A 321 3.66 23.37 -11.36
CA VAL A 321 2.58 23.06 -12.30
C VAL A 321 2.90 23.61 -13.68
N ASN A 322 3.30 24.87 -13.77
CA ASN A 322 3.71 25.50 -15.03
C ASN A 322 4.90 24.77 -15.68
N ALA A 323 5.87 24.31 -14.90
CA ALA A 323 6.98 23.52 -15.40
C ALA A 323 6.54 22.15 -15.95
N GLY A 324 5.58 21.50 -15.28
CA GLY A 324 4.97 20.27 -15.78
C GLY A 324 4.27 20.46 -17.13
N ILE A 325 3.50 21.54 -17.26
CA ILE A 325 2.81 21.91 -18.51
C ILE A 325 3.81 22.20 -19.62
N ALA A 326 4.85 22.98 -19.34
CA ALA A 326 5.90 23.30 -20.30
C ALA A 326 6.66 22.06 -20.79
N ALA A 327 6.81 21.04 -19.94
CA ALA A 327 7.38 19.75 -20.32
C ALA A 327 6.39 18.87 -21.13
N GLY A 328 5.16 19.31 -21.38
CA GLY A 328 4.16 18.59 -22.17
C GLY A 328 3.26 17.67 -21.37
N LEU A 329 3.09 17.90 -20.07
CA LEU A 329 2.03 17.25 -19.29
C LEU A 329 0.71 18.01 -19.42
N ASP A 330 -0.39 17.27 -19.40
CA ASP A 330 -1.72 17.85 -19.20
C ASP A 330 -1.78 18.63 -17.88
N GLU A 331 -2.40 19.81 -17.91
CA GLU A 331 -2.48 20.74 -16.78
C GLU A 331 -3.07 20.09 -15.52
N ARG A 332 -4.19 19.35 -15.67
CA ARG A 332 -4.84 18.67 -14.55
C ARG A 332 -3.99 17.53 -14.00
N ALA A 333 -3.23 16.86 -14.85
CA ALA A 333 -2.28 15.84 -14.42
C ALA A 333 -1.09 16.46 -13.67
N ALA A 334 -0.55 17.58 -14.14
CA ALA A 334 0.53 18.31 -13.49
C ALA A 334 0.12 18.81 -12.10
N ASP A 335 -1.04 19.48 -12.01
CA ASP A 335 -1.64 19.96 -10.76
C ASP A 335 -1.75 18.85 -9.70
N ARG A 336 -2.38 17.72 -10.07
CA ARG A 336 -2.56 16.58 -9.16
C ARG A 336 -1.23 15.97 -8.68
N ILE A 337 -0.25 15.87 -9.58
CA ILE A 337 1.08 15.34 -9.25
C ILE A 337 1.78 16.28 -8.26
N VAL A 338 1.81 17.58 -8.57
CA VAL A 338 2.47 18.60 -7.74
C VAL A 338 1.80 18.68 -6.39
N HIS A 339 0.48 18.86 -6.32
CA HIS A 339 -0.25 18.96 -5.05
C HIS A 339 0.04 17.77 -4.12
N ARG A 340 -0.11 16.54 -4.64
CA ARG A 340 0.15 15.31 -3.87
C ARG A 340 1.60 15.23 -3.40
N ALA A 341 2.55 15.44 -4.31
CA ALA A 341 3.96 15.27 -3.99
C ALA A 341 4.49 16.36 -3.05
N LEU A 342 4.12 17.62 -3.29
CA LEU A 342 4.49 18.78 -2.48
C LEU A 342 3.93 18.66 -1.06
N THR A 343 2.66 18.27 -0.91
CA THR A 343 2.04 17.98 0.40
C THR A 343 2.74 16.84 1.14
N ASN A 344 3.08 15.75 0.44
CA ASN A 344 3.81 14.63 1.03
C ASN A 344 5.23 15.02 1.46
N GLY A 345 5.89 15.88 0.68
CA GLY A 345 7.19 16.45 1.02
C GLY A 345 7.11 17.32 2.26
N LEU A 346 6.11 18.21 2.34
CA LEU A 346 5.90 19.08 3.51
C LEU A 346 5.65 18.28 4.79
N ALA A 347 4.95 17.15 4.68
CA ALA A 347 4.74 16.22 5.79
C ALA A 347 6.01 15.43 6.20
N ARG A 348 7.07 15.46 5.38
CA ARG A 348 8.36 14.79 5.61
C ARG A 348 9.52 15.77 5.37
N PRO A 349 9.73 16.75 6.28
CA PRO A 349 10.76 17.77 6.11
C PRO A 349 12.14 17.17 5.87
N LEU A 350 12.86 17.71 4.90
CA LEU A 350 14.24 17.34 4.62
C LEU A 350 15.18 18.16 5.51
N PRO A 351 16.30 17.57 5.96
CA PRO A 351 17.30 18.29 6.75
C PRO A 351 17.94 19.41 5.91
N GLU A 352 18.44 20.43 6.60
CA GLU A 352 19.22 21.50 5.97
C GLU A 352 20.38 20.91 5.14
N PRO A 353 20.53 21.28 3.86
CA PRO A 353 21.66 20.86 3.05
C PRO A 353 22.97 21.33 3.68
N ARG A 354 23.87 20.40 4.03
CA ARG A 354 25.19 20.76 4.57
C ARG A 354 25.98 21.56 3.54
N SER A 355 26.42 22.77 3.90
CA SER A 355 27.36 23.53 3.10
C SER A 355 28.68 22.75 2.96
N ARG A 356 29.08 22.41 1.73
CA ARG A 356 30.45 21.98 1.41
C ARG A 356 31.39 23.18 1.58
N ALA A 357 31.75 23.48 2.81
CA ALA A 357 32.75 24.49 3.13
C ALA A 357 33.46 24.12 4.44
N ALA A 358 34.30 23.08 4.41
CA ALA A 358 35.42 22.83 5.34
C ALA A 358 36.19 21.52 5.02
N GLU A 359 36.57 21.28 3.76
CA GLU A 359 37.40 20.10 3.43
C GLU A 359 38.57 20.43 2.49
N HIS A 360 39.05 21.68 2.51
CA HIS A 360 40.32 22.09 1.91
C HIS A 360 41.11 22.96 2.88
N THR A 361 41.45 22.41 4.04
CA THR A 361 42.66 22.81 4.78
C THR A 361 43.09 21.71 5.74
N ARG A 362 43.80 20.70 5.24
CA ARG A 362 45.05 20.19 5.80
C ARG A 362 45.71 19.21 4.85
#